data_AF-A0A167WC27-F1
#
_entry.id   AF-A0A167WC27-F1
#
_cell.length_a   1.000
_cell.length_b   1.000
_cell.length_c   1.000
_cell.angle_alpha   90.00
_cell.angle_beta   90.00
_cell.angle_gamma   90.00
#
_symmetry.space_group_name_H-M   'P 1'
#
loop_
_entity.id
_entity.type
_entity.pdbx_description
1 polymer ?
#
loop_
_entity_poly.entity_id
_entity_poly.type
_entity_poly.pdbx_seq_one_letter_code
_entity_poly.pdbx_strand_id
1 'polypeptide(L)'
;MFSVKDEVSDVAAEIENLCGTLFDRWCEKRSVVPLAYLMHSWPLAAPTPLRIMRLSCVLRDLMNAYCESLDVDDRQLIHTVVAIANRVI
;
A
#
# COMPACT_ATOMS: atom_id res chain seq x y z
N MET A 1 -9.36 23.43 -13.45
CA MET A 1 -10.21 22.23 -13.33
C MET A 1 -9.25 21.06 -13.24
N PHE A 2 -8.96 20.56 -12.04
CA PHE A 2 -8.10 19.39 -11.85
C PHE A 2 -8.82 18.17 -12.44
N SER A 3 -8.14 17.39 -13.27
CA SER A 3 -8.72 16.19 -13.85
C SER A 3 -8.65 15.06 -12.83
N VAL A 4 -9.68 14.22 -12.74
CA VAL A 4 -9.68 13.01 -11.88
C VAL A 4 -8.45 12.12 -12.14
N LYS A 5 -7.90 12.16 -13.36
CA LYS A 5 -6.66 11.46 -13.71
C LYS A 5 -5.43 12.00 -12.96
N ASP A 6 -5.36 13.31 -12.74
CA ASP A 6 -4.24 13.95 -12.05
C ASP A 6 -4.26 13.59 -10.57
N GLU A 7 -5.45 13.62 -9.95
CA GLU A 7 -5.63 13.22 -8.54
C GLU A 7 -5.28 11.73 -8.30
N VAL A 8 -5.70 10.83 -9.18
CA VAL A 8 -5.33 9.41 -9.11
C VAL A 8 -3.81 9.21 -9.26
N SER A 9 -3.17 10.00 -10.12
CA SER A 9 -1.72 9.93 -10.32
C SER A 9 -0.95 10.40 -9.09
N ASP A 10 -1.36 11.52 -8.49
CA ASP A 10 -0.72 12.07 -7.29
C ASP A 10 -0.87 11.11 -6.10
N VAL A 11 -2.09 10.60 -5.88
CA VAL A 11 -2.37 9.60 -4.85
C VAL A 11 -1.59 8.31 -5.08
N ALA A 12 -1.44 7.85 -6.32
CA ALA A 12 -0.63 6.69 -6.63
C ALA A 12 0.85 6.92 -6.31
N ALA A 13 1.41 8.10 -6.61
CA ALA A 13 2.80 8.41 -6.29
C ALA A 13 3.07 8.42 -4.78
N GLU A 14 2.14 8.97 -3.97
CA GLU A 14 2.23 8.90 -2.51
C GLU A 14 2.22 7.44 -2.00
N ILE A 15 1.31 6.62 -2.53
CA ILE A 15 1.21 5.20 -2.18
C ILE A 15 2.46 4.43 -2.59
N GLU A 16 2.99 4.66 -3.80
CA GLU A 16 4.21 4.01 -4.29
C GLU A 16 5.40 4.25 -3.36
N ASN A 17 5.55 5.48 -2.87
CA ASN A 17 6.64 5.84 -1.95
C ASN A 17 6.50 5.11 -0.59
N LEU A 18 5.29 5.05 -0.04
CA LEU A 18 5.03 4.35 1.22
C LEU A 18 5.19 2.82 1.06
N CYS A 19 4.72 2.25 -0.05
CA CYS A 19 4.89 0.84 -0.35
C CYS A 19 6.36 0.47 -0.60
N GLY A 20 7.15 1.36 -1.22
CA GLY A 20 8.60 1.19 -1.31
C GLY A 20 9.27 1.15 0.07
N THR A 21 8.87 2.05 0.98
CA THR A 21 9.37 2.04 2.37
C THR A 21 9.03 0.73 3.09
N LEU A 22 7.80 0.22 2.93
CA LEU A 22 7.40 -1.07 3.47
C LEU A 22 8.21 -2.23 2.87
N PHE A 23 8.43 -2.20 1.55
CA PHE A 23 9.23 -3.20 0.83
C PHE A 23 10.65 -3.28 1.38
N ASP A 24 11.34 -2.15 1.52
CA ASP A 24 12.70 -2.09 2.02
C ASP A 24 12.79 -2.64 3.45
N ARG A 25 11.91 -2.16 4.34
CA ARG A 25 11.84 -2.63 5.74
C ARG A 25 11.61 -4.15 5.83
N TRP A 26 10.69 -4.68 5.02
CA TRP A 26 10.39 -6.11 5.04
C TRP A 26 11.47 -6.95 4.39
N CYS A 27 12.22 -6.41 3.42
CA CYS A 27 13.42 -7.06 2.89
C CYS A 27 14.52 -7.14 3.95
N GLU A 28 14.79 -6.06 4.68
CA GLU A 28 15.78 -6.03 5.77
C GLU A 28 15.45 -7.04 6.87
N LYS A 29 14.19 -7.10 7.28
CA LYS A 29 13.68 -8.06 8.29
C LYS A 29 13.53 -9.49 7.75
N ARG A 30 13.66 -9.70 6.44
CA ARG A 30 13.37 -10.97 5.74
C ARG A 30 11.94 -11.47 5.98
N SER A 31 10.99 -10.54 6.06
CA SER A 31 9.57 -10.80 6.30
C SER A 31 8.86 -11.24 5.01
N VAL A 32 8.99 -12.52 4.67
CA VAL A 32 8.48 -13.07 3.40
C VAL A 32 6.96 -12.93 3.24
N VAL A 33 6.19 -13.13 4.32
CA VAL A 33 4.73 -13.07 4.24
C VAL A 33 4.23 -11.65 3.88
N PRO A 34 4.60 -10.58 4.61
CA PRO A 34 4.28 -9.21 4.20
C PRO A 34 4.72 -8.85 2.77
N LEU A 35 5.92 -9.28 2.37
CA LEU A 35 6.42 -9.06 1.00
C LEU A 35 5.53 -9.72 -0.05
N ALA A 36 5.12 -10.98 0.17
CA ALA A 36 4.24 -11.70 -0.75
C ALA A 36 2.88 -11.02 -0.89
N TYR A 37 2.32 -10.50 0.22
CA TYR A 37 1.09 -9.69 0.17
C TYR A 37 1.30 -8.42 -0.65
N LEU A 38 2.33 -7.64 -0.35
CA LEU A 38 2.59 -6.38 -1.05
C LEU A 38 2.77 -6.59 -2.56
N MET A 39 3.65 -7.52 -2.94
CA MET A 39 4.00 -7.80 -4.33
C MET A 39 2.84 -8.38 -5.15
N HIS A 40 1.75 -8.82 -4.50
CA HIS A 40 0.55 -9.27 -5.21
C HIS A 40 -0.18 -8.13 -5.94
N SER A 41 -0.06 -6.91 -5.44
CA SER A 41 -0.79 -5.73 -5.96
C SER A 41 0.06 -4.48 -6.16
N TRP A 42 1.30 -4.48 -5.67
CA TRP A 42 2.30 -3.45 -5.86
C TRP A 42 3.47 -4.01 -6.69
N PRO A 43 4.09 -3.25 -7.60
CA PRO A 43 3.90 -1.81 -7.88
C PRO A 43 2.73 -1.47 -8.81
N LEU A 44 2.20 -0.26 -8.68
CA LEU A 44 1.09 0.31 -9.44
C LEU A 44 1.54 0.88 -10.80
N ALA A 45 2.11 0.05 -11.68
CA ALA A 45 2.68 0.48 -12.97
C ALA A 45 1.72 1.26 -13.91
N ALA A 46 0.41 1.07 -13.77
CA ALA A 46 -0.60 1.93 -14.39
C ALA A 46 -1.73 2.14 -13.36
N PRO A 47 -1.70 3.24 -12.59
CA PRO A 47 -2.61 3.43 -11.48
C PRO A 47 -4.03 3.66 -11.97
N THR A 48 -4.97 2.98 -11.32
CA THR A 48 -6.41 3.16 -11.48
C THR A 48 -7.05 3.05 -10.10
N PRO A 49 -8.21 3.68 -9.85
CA PRO A 49 -8.93 3.54 -8.59
C PRO A 49 -9.10 2.08 -8.15
N LEU A 50 -9.42 1.18 -9.09
CA LEU A 50 -9.58 -0.25 -8.83
C LEU A 50 -8.29 -0.93 -8.33
N ARG A 51 -7.13 -0.56 -8.89
CA ARG A 51 -5.83 -1.12 -8.47
C ARG A 51 -5.41 -0.58 -7.11
N ILE A 52 -5.65 0.71 -6.86
CA ILE A 52 -5.43 1.35 -5.55
C ILE A 52 -6.32 0.70 -4.48
N MET A 53 -7.60 0.49 -4.79
CA MET A 53 -8.53 -0.25 -3.93
C MET A 53 -8.03 -1.65 -3.63
N ARG A 54 -7.62 -2.42 -4.65
CA ARG A 54 -7.09 -3.77 -4.47
C ARG A 54 -5.88 -3.80 -3.54
N LEU A 55 -4.92 -2.89 -3.74
CA LEU A 55 -3.76 -2.77 -2.85
C LEU A 55 -4.18 -2.47 -1.41
N SER A 56 -5.11 -1.53 -1.19
CA SER A 56 -5.62 -1.23 0.15
C SER A 56 -6.30 -2.42 0.82
N CYS A 57 -7.03 -3.25 0.05
CA CYS A 57 -7.65 -4.47 0.57
C CYS A 57 -6.60 -5.49 0.99
N VAL A 58 -5.62 -5.75 0.13
CA VAL A 58 -4.53 -6.69 0.42
C VAL A 58 -3.76 -6.28 1.68
N LEU A 59 -3.49 -4.99 1.87
CA LEU A 59 -2.82 -4.50 3.08
C LEU A 59 -3.69 -4.58 4.34
N ARG A 60 -5.01 -4.35 4.23
CA ARG A 60 -5.94 -4.61 5.34
C ARG A 60 -5.99 -6.09 5.70
N ASP A 61 -6.01 -6.97 4.71
CA ASP A 61 -6.03 -8.41 4.93
C ASP A 61 -4.73 -8.88 5.61
N LEU A 62 -3.59 -8.33 5.20
CA LEU A 62 -2.30 -8.55 5.87
C LEU A 62 -2.35 -8.12 7.35
N MET A 63 -2.87 -6.92 7.63
CA MET A 63 -3.03 -6.44 9.01
C MET A 63 -3.92 -7.35 9.84
N ASN A 64 -5.04 -7.83 9.28
CA ASN A 64 -5.97 -8.68 10.01
C ASN A 64 -5.41 -10.08 10.29
N ALA A 65 -4.72 -10.67 9.31
CA ALA A 65 -4.21 -12.04 9.41
C ALA A 65 -2.87 -12.13 10.16
N TYR A 66 -2.05 -11.08 10.13
CA TYR A 66 -0.67 -11.12 10.58
C TYR A 66 -0.27 -9.92 11.47
N CYS A 67 -1.23 -9.29 12.16
CA CYS A 67 -1.02 -8.11 13.02
C CYS A 67 0.18 -8.25 13.98
N GLU A 68 0.33 -9.42 14.60
CA GLU A 68 1.40 -9.70 15.59
C GLU A 68 2.79 -9.75 14.98
N SER A 69 2.90 -10.04 13.67
CA SER A 69 4.17 -10.07 12.95
C SER A 69 4.59 -8.70 12.40
N LEU A 70 3.69 -7.72 12.44
CA LEU A 70 3.94 -6.34 12.03
C LEU A 70 4.36 -5.53 13.25
N ASP A 71 5.36 -4.66 13.12
CA ASP A 71 5.66 -3.71 14.18
C ASP A 71 4.75 -2.47 14.11
N VAL A 72 4.99 -1.52 15.02
CA VAL A 72 4.18 -0.29 15.10
C VAL A 72 4.30 0.55 13.84
N ASP A 73 5.52 0.68 13.29
CA ASP A 73 5.77 1.48 12.10
C ASP A 73 5.12 0.84 10.86
N ASP A 74 5.24 -0.48 10.72
CA ASP A 74 4.66 -1.23 9.61
C ASP A 74 3.13 -1.03 9.59
N ARG A 75 2.47 -1.13 10.76
CA ARG A 75 1.03 -0.86 10.90
C ARG A 75 0.68 0.60 10.58
N GLN A 76 1.48 1.56 11.05
CA GLN A 76 1.23 2.97 10.79
C GLN A 76 1.34 3.32 9.30
N LEU A 77 2.35 2.76 8.61
CA LEU A 77 2.53 2.92 7.18
C LEU A 77 1.35 2.31 6.40
N ILE A 78 0.91 1.11 6.77
CA ILE A 78 -0.27 0.47 6.15
C ILE A 78 -1.53 1.33 6.36
N HIS A 79 -1.79 1.80 7.59
CA HIS A 79 -2.93 2.67 7.86
C HIS A 79 -2.89 3.95 7.01
N THR A 80 -1.70 4.52 6.84
CA THR A 80 -1.50 5.71 6.00
C THR A 80 -1.81 5.42 4.53
N VAL A 81 -1.32 4.29 3.98
CA VAL A 81 -1.65 3.86 2.61
C VAL A 81 -3.15 3.68 2.43
N VAL A 82 -3.83 3.03 3.38
CA VAL A 82 -5.28 2.82 3.34
C VAL A 82 -6.05 4.14 3.40
N ALA A 83 -5.62 5.09 4.24
CA ALA A 83 -6.25 6.40 4.34
C ALA A 83 -6.10 7.21 3.04
N ILE A 84 -4.91 7.18 2.42
CA ILE A 84 -4.63 7.85 1.14
C ILE A 84 -5.45 7.20 0.02
N ALA A 85 -5.53 5.87 -0.02
CA ALA A 85 -6.30 5.14 -1.02
C ALA A 85 -7.79 5.54 -1.03
N ASN A 86 -8.39 5.77 0.15
CA ASN A 86 -9.79 6.20 0.28
C ASN A 86 -10.09 7.60 -0.28
N ARG A 87 -9.08 8.37 -0.71
CA ARG A 87 -9.29 9.67 -1.38
C ARG A 87 -9.83 9.51 -2.80
N VAL A 88 -9.60 8.36 -3.44
CA VAL A 88 -9.87 8.13 -4.87
C VAL A 88 -10.71 6.87 -5.15
N ILE A 89 -11.22 6.23 -4.10
CA ILE A 89 -12.14 5.08 -4.16
C ILE A 89 -13.54 5.59 -3.84
#